data_AF-A0AAD7X4R6-F1
#
_entry.id   AF-A0AAD7X4R6-F1
#
_cell.length_a   1.000
_cell.length_b   1.000
_cell.length_c   1.000
_cell.angle_alpha   90.00
_cell.angle_beta   90.00
_cell.angle_gamma   90.00
#
_symmetry.space_group_name_H-M   'P 1'
#
loop_
_entity.id
_entity.type
_entity.pdbx_description
1 polymer ?
#
loop_
_entity_poly.entity_id
_entity_poly.type
_entity_poly.pdbx_seq_one_letter_code
_entity_poly.pdbx_strand_id
1 'polypeptide(L)'
;MIHYVLLAALTWLVWKLVRALMPSRLQIDKLPGPPSTSWLTGHLPQIYDNQGWAFHGEIAKYGPVFKLQNTLGRPMLCVYDPVAMHSIAVKDAHIFEEMQWFLDLTYDTFGPGLLSTVGDTHRRQRKLINPVFSSKNLQRLTPVFYEVVGRLTQGIGALVKTGTAEVDMADFFGRTALELVGQAAVGHSFDPLTEIKHNPYSDALKAYLPTLYTLSSYFQLYAFLRPLIPSPLRRPLANLLPSRRMKAVLNILDTMHESAVEIYNEKKREAAANGLRNDDASDRAKDLMTVLLQANAGASEEDALPEEELISQLSTFLFAATDTTSSALALTLHRLAGRTDVQEKLREEVQAAKRRHGGGAIPYDELVALPYLDAVCRETLRVADADISLQPCRRASEIPRGPRRRRPPAIQARPRNRRRAPALYLRAKGNAHLRPHPGFQR
;
A
#
# COMPACT_ATOMS: atom_id res chain seq x y z
N MET A 1 -4.36 -49.35 29.10
CA MET A 1 -3.24 -49.12 28.16
C MET A 1 -3.52 -47.98 27.17
N ILE A 2 -4.66 -47.98 26.47
CA ILE A 2 -5.04 -46.96 25.47
C ILE A 2 -5.08 -45.52 26.03
N HIS A 3 -5.61 -45.32 27.23
CA HIS A 3 -5.66 -43.99 27.86
C HIS A 3 -4.28 -43.37 28.11
N TYR A 4 -3.28 -44.19 28.45
CA TYR A 4 -1.90 -43.71 28.65
C TYR A 4 -1.22 -43.33 27.33
N VAL A 5 -1.52 -44.05 26.25
CA VAL A 5 -1.03 -43.73 24.90
C VAL A 5 -1.64 -42.43 24.39
N LEU A 6 -2.95 -42.23 24.58
CA LEU A 6 -3.64 -40.97 24.22
C LEU A 6 -3.12 -39.78 25.03
N LEU A 7 -2.91 -39.96 26.34
CA LEU A 7 -2.35 -38.91 27.20
C LEU A 7 -0.93 -38.55 26.75
N ALA A 8 -0.07 -39.55 26.49
CA ALA A 8 1.28 -39.35 26.01
C ALA A 8 1.31 -38.61 24.65
N ALA A 9 0.46 -39.02 23.70
CA ALA A 9 0.33 -38.36 22.40
C ALA A 9 -0.15 -36.90 22.54
N LEU A 10 -1.14 -36.64 23.41
CA LEU A 10 -1.61 -35.28 23.69
C LEU A 10 -0.51 -34.44 24.33
N THR A 11 0.20 -34.94 25.35
CA THR A 11 1.33 -34.22 25.97
C THR A 11 2.48 -33.98 24.99
N TRP A 12 2.78 -34.93 24.09
CA TRP A 12 3.80 -34.73 23.06
C TRP A 12 3.36 -33.68 22.04
N LEU A 13 2.09 -33.69 21.63
CA LEU A 13 1.51 -32.73 20.70
C LEU A 13 1.49 -31.33 21.34
N VAL A 14 1.06 -31.21 22.59
CA VAL A 14 1.11 -29.98 23.40
C VAL A 14 2.54 -29.51 23.59
N TRP A 15 3.49 -30.38 23.95
CA TRP A 15 4.91 -30.01 24.07
C TRP A 15 5.50 -29.54 22.75
N LYS A 16 5.17 -30.20 21.63
CA LYS A 16 5.61 -29.82 20.29
C LYS A 16 5.01 -28.48 19.88
N LEU A 17 3.72 -28.24 20.18
CA LEU A 17 3.03 -26.96 20.00
C LEU A 17 3.69 -25.88 20.85
N VAL A 18 3.81 -26.07 22.17
CA VAL A 18 4.45 -25.13 23.10
C VAL A 18 5.89 -24.83 22.67
N ARG A 19 6.67 -25.82 22.24
CA ARG A 19 8.05 -25.63 21.77
C ARG A 19 8.15 -24.97 20.39
N ALA A 20 7.12 -25.12 19.55
CA ALA A 20 7.01 -24.42 18.27
C ALA A 20 6.53 -22.96 18.46
N LEU A 21 5.75 -22.70 19.51
CA LEU A 21 5.23 -21.39 19.89
C LEU A 21 6.22 -20.60 20.76
N MET A 22 7.07 -21.27 21.55
CA MET A 22 8.07 -20.61 22.39
C MET A 22 9.15 -19.95 21.52
N PRO A 23 9.38 -18.63 21.67
CA PRO A 23 10.39 -17.92 20.92
C PRO A 23 11.78 -18.49 21.25
N SER A 24 12.58 -18.73 20.21
CA SER A 24 13.99 -19.07 20.40
C SER A 24 14.70 -17.82 20.92
N ARG A 25 15.60 -17.95 21.91
CA ARG A 25 16.43 -16.80 22.37
C ARG A 25 17.17 -16.21 21.18
N LEU A 26 16.73 -15.07 20.70
CA LEU A 26 17.26 -14.35 19.56
C LEU A 26 18.20 -13.26 20.06
N GLN A 27 19.21 -12.88 19.27
CA GLN A 27 20.02 -11.71 19.63
C GLN A 27 19.18 -10.42 19.73
N ILE A 28 18.03 -10.40 19.04
CA ILE A 28 16.99 -9.37 19.10
C ILE A 28 16.51 -9.18 20.54
N ASP A 29 16.50 -10.21 21.38
CA ASP A 29 16.03 -10.11 22.78
C ASP A 29 16.86 -9.14 23.62
N LYS A 30 18.12 -8.91 23.24
CA LYS A 30 19.04 -7.97 23.89
C LYS A 30 18.81 -6.51 23.50
N LEU A 31 17.91 -6.24 22.54
CA LEU A 31 17.59 -4.89 22.13
C LEU A 31 16.58 -4.25 23.10
N PRO A 32 16.68 -2.93 23.30
CA PRO A 32 15.73 -2.21 24.11
C PRO A 32 14.36 -2.20 23.41
N GLY A 33 13.29 -2.10 24.19
CA GLY A 33 11.93 -2.04 23.72
C GLY A 33 10.94 -1.94 24.88
N PRO A 34 9.70 -1.49 24.64
CA PRO A 34 8.68 -1.41 25.66
C PRO A 34 8.32 -2.81 26.20
N PRO A 35 7.85 -2.91 27.46
CA PRO A 35 7.27 -4.13 27.98
C PRO A 35 5.96 -4.43 27.25
N SER A 36 5.76 -5.70 26.86
CA SER A 36 4.52 -6.09 26.21
C SER A 36 3.38 -6.19 27.22
N THR A 37 2.22 -5.64 26.85
CA THR A 37 0.98 -5.71 27.63
C THR A 37 0.34 -7.09 27.57
N SER A 38 0.59 -7.88 26.52
CA SER A 38 -0.01 -9.20 26.30
C SER A 38 0.94 -10.15 25.59
N TRP A 39 1.00 -11.40 26.03
CA TRP A 39 1.75 -12.44 25.33
C TRP A 39 1.07 -12.88 24.02
N LEU A 40 -0.27 -12.93 24.01
CA LEU A 40 -1.03 -13.42 22.87
C LEU A 40 -1.00 -12.44 21.71
N THR A 41 -1.23 -11.15 21.98
CA THR A 41 -1.38 -10.10 20.97
C THR A 41 -0.11 -9.26 20.79
N GLY A 42 0.83 -9.31 21.73
CA GLY A 42 2.01 -8.46 21.70
C GLY A 42 1.63 -6.97 21.70
N HIS A 43 2.34 -6.20 20.87
CA HIS A 43 2.10 -4.77 20.66
C HIS A 43 1.20 -4.48 19.46
N LEU A 44 0.74 -5.50 18.70
CA LEU A 44 -0.05 -5.26 17.48
C LEU A 44 -1.29 -4.37 17.72
N PRO A 45 -2.07 -4.55 18.80
CA PRO A 45 -3.22 -3.69 19.05
C PRO A 45 -2.84 -2.21 19.23
N GLN A 46 -1.68 -1.93 19.84
CA GLN A 46 -1.21 -0.56 20.08
C GLN A 46 -0.61 0.07 18.82
N ILE A 47 -0.02 -0.74 17.94
CA ILE A 47 0.54 -0.29 16.65
C ILE A 47 -0.58 0.10 15.69
N TYR A 48 -1.65 -0.72 15.63
CA TYR A 48 -2.77 -0.56 14.71
C TYR A 48 -3.98 0.16 15.34
N ASP A 49 -3.81 0.75 16.52
CA ASP A 49 -4.84 1.62 17.11
C ASP A 49 -4.89 2.95 16.35
N ASN A 50 -6.08 3.36 15.92
CA ASN A 50 -6.31 4.65 15.27
C ASN A 50 -5.94 5.84 16.19
N GLN A 51 -5.90 5.62 17.52
CA GLN A 51 -5.45 6.61 18.51
C GLN A 51 -4.07 6.25 19.10
N GLY A 52 -3.31 5.40 18.42
CA GLY A 52 -2.02 4.86 18.89
C GLY A 52 -0.85 5.85 18.92
N TRP A 53 -1.06 7.14 18.64
CA TRP A 53 0.02 8.15 18.56
C TRP A 53 0.87 8.25 19.82
N ALA A 54 0.27 8.10 21.00
CA ALA A 54 1.01 8.08 22.26
C ALA A 54 2.02 6.92 22.33
N PHE A 55 1.61 5.74 21.88
CA PHE A 55 2.47 4.57 21.81
C PHE A 55 3.57 4.75 20.76
N HIS A 56 3.24 5.28 19.57
CA HIS A 56 4.23 5.62 18.53
C HIS A 56 5.28 6.62 19.03
N GLY A 57 4.86 7.62 19.81
CA GLY A 57 5.75 8.57 20.48
C GLY A 57 6.60 7.95 21.60
N GLU A 58 6.09 6.94 22.29
CA GLU A 58 6.87 6.18 23.28
C GLU A 58 7.96 5.34 22.61
N ILE A 59 7.61 4.57 21.58
CA ILE A 59 8.56 3.66 20.92
C ILE A 59 9.67 4.41 20.18
N ALA A 60 9.38 5.64 19.71
CA ALA A 60 10.36 6.54 19.14
C ALA A 60 11.59 6.77 20.04
N LYS A 61 11.39 6.76 21.37
CA LYS A 61 12.43 7.06 22.37
C LYS A 61 13.53 6.00 22.42
N TYR A 62 13.25 4.77 21.95
CA TYR A 62 14.25 3.69 21.93
C TYR A 62 15.29 3.83 20.80
N GLY A 63 15.10 4.80 19.91
CA GLY A 63 16.01 5.08 18.80
C GLY A 63 15.75 4.19 17.58
N PRO A 64 16.65 4.23 16.57
CA PRO A 64 16.38 3.75 15.22
C PRO A 64 16.35 2.24 15.06
N VAL A 65 16.74 1.51 16.11
CA VAL A 65 16.63 0.06 16.13
C VAL A 65 16.21 -0.41 17.53
N PHE A 66 15.02 -1.00 17.61
CA PHE A 66 14.43 -1.45 18.87
C PHE A 66 13.60 -2.72 18.66
N LYS A 67 13.23 -3.37 19.75
CA LYS A 67 12.42 -4.60 19.75
C LYS A 67 10.97 -4.28 20.10
N LEU A 68 10.05 -4.88 19.36
CA LEU A 68 8.66 -5.07 19.75
C LEU A 68 8.36 -6.57 19.88
N GLN A 69 7.18 -6.87 20.40
CA GLN A 69 6.63 -8.23 20.45
C GLN A 69 5.43 -8.32 19.52
N ASN A 70 5.46 -9.32 18.64
CA ASN A 70 4.34 -9.78 17.83
C ASN A 70 3.53 -10.83 18.62
N THR A 71 2.51 -11.41 18.00
CA THR A 71 1.68 -12.46 18.58
C THR A 71 2.50 -13.64 19.12
N LEU A 72 1.99 -14.26 20.20
CA LEU A 72 2.59 -15.44 20.84
C LEU A 72 4.03 -15.19 21.32
N GLY A 73 4.32 -13.97 21.77
CA GLY A 73 5.62 -13.55 22.29
C GLY A 73 6.76 -13.56 21.26
N ARG A 74 6.47 -13.58 19.96
CA ARG A 74 7.49 -13.57 18.91
C ARG A 74 8.16 -12.20 18.84
N PRO A 75 9.50 -12.09 18.91
CA PRO A 75 10.16 -10.80 18.80
C PRO A 75 10.08 -10.23 17.39
N MET A 76 9.94 -8.92 17.30
CA MET A 76 9.90 -8.13 16.09
C MET A 76 10.97 -7.03 16.17
N LEU A 77 11.77 -6.89 15.11
CA LEU A 77 12.78 -5.85 15.01
C LEU A 77 12.20 -4.65 14.29
N CYS A 78 12.13 -3.50 14.96
CA CYS A 78 11.75 -2.24 14.34
C CYS A 78 13.02 -1.50 13.91
N VAL A 79 13.06 -1.08 12.64
CA VAL A 79 14.22 -0.43 12.03
C VAL A 79 13.79 0.79 11.24
N TYR A 80 14.40 1.93 11.56
CA TYR A 80 14.36 3.15 10.76
C TYR A 80 15.75 3.80 10.63
N ASP A 81 16.82 3.03 10.89
CA ASP A 81 18.20 3.45 10.62
C ASP A 81 18.48 3.42 9.10
N PRO A 82 18.93 4.52 8.46
CA PRO A 82 19.10 4.56 7.00
C PRO A 82 20.06 3.49 6.45
N VAL A 83 21.13 3.17 7.18
CA VAL A 83 22.14 2.17 6.75
C VAL A 83 21.53 0.77 6.81
N ALA A 84 20.84 0.46 7.90
CA ALA A 84 20.09 -0.79 8.04
C ALA A 84 18.98 -0.91 6.99
N MET A 85 18.24 0.17 6.76
CA MET A 85 17.15 0.25 5.78
C MET A 85 17.65 0.04 4.36
N HIS A 86 18.81 0.57 3.99
CA HIS A 86 19.42 0.28 2.70
C HIS A 86 19.78 -1.21 2.57
N SER A 87 20.29 -1.84 3.63
CA SER A 87 20.56 -3.29 3.60
C SER A 87 19.27 -4.10 3.39
N ILE A 88 18.21 -3.77 4.15
CA ILE A 88 16.93 -4.50 4.10
C ILE A 88 16.21 -4.28 2.77
N ALA A 89 16.06 -3.02 2.35
CA ALA A 89 15.17 -2.64 1.25
C ALA A 89 15.84 -2.64 -0.13
N VAL A 90 17.19 -2.61 -0.19
CA VAL A 90 17.93 -2.53 -1.47
C VAL A 90 18.86 -3.72 -1.63
N LYS A 91 19.85 -3.88 -0.73
CA LYS A 91 20.91 -4.87 -0.89
C LYS A 91 20.39 -6.31 -0.78
N ASP A 92 19.61 -6.58 0.25
CA ASP A 92 19.19 -7.92 0.64
C ASP A 92 17.67 -8.10 0.47
N ALA A 93 17.01 -7.30 -0.36
CA ALA A 93 15.54 -7.29 -0.50
C ALA A 93 14.94 -8.68 -0.79
N HIS A 94 15.65 -9.55 -1.51
CA HIS A 94 15.21 -10.91 -1.85
C HIS A 94 15.07 -11.87 -0.66
N ILE A 95 15.63 -11.55 0.53
CA ILE A 95 15.43 -12.35 1.75
C ILE A 95 14.40 -11.73 2.72
N PHE A 96 13.90 -10.53 2.41
CA PHE A 96 12.88 -9.80 3.15
C PHE A 96 11.64 -9.66 2.27
N GLU A 97 10.79 -10.68 2.29
CA GLU A 97 9.52 -10.68 1.57
C GLU A 97 8.39 -10.22 2.48
N GLU A 98 7.21 -9.95 1.92
CA GLU A 98 6.02 -9.61 2.70
C GLU A 98 5.51 -10.80 3.53
N MET A 99 4.76 -10.47 4.59
CA MET A 99 4.13 -11.49 5.43
C MET A 99 3.11 -12.33 4.65
N GLN A 100 3.06 -13.63 4.93
CA GLN A 100 2.13 -14.54 4.23
C GLN A 100 0.67 -14.11 4.37
N TRP A 101 0.25 -13.62 5.54
CA TRP A 101 -1.12 -13.14 5.74
C TRP A 101 -1.45 -11.94 4.84
N PHE A 102 -0.46 -11.12 4.51
CA PHE A 102 -0.63 -9.92 3.67
C PHE A 102 -0.80 -10.34 2.22
N LEU A 103 0.05 -11.24 1.74
CA LEU A 103 -0.07 -11.85 0.41
C LEU A 103 -1.41 -12.56 0.26
N ASP A 104 -1.81 -13.30 1.28
CA ASP A 104 -3.08 -14.02 1.33
C ASP A 104 -4.30 -13.09 1.28
N LEU A 105 -4.28 -12.02 2.07
CA LEU A 105 -5.35 -11.02 2.10
C LEU A 105 -5.48 -10.28 0.77
N THR A 106 -4.36 -9.83 0.23
CA THR A 106 -4.31 -9.13 -1.05
C THR A 106 -4.68 -10.07 -2.20
N TYR A 107 -4.34 -11.36 -2.12
CA TYR A 107 -4.81 -12.38 -3.06
C TYR A 107 -6.32 -12.53 -3.00
N ASP A 108 -6.88 -12.69 -1.81
CA ASP A 108 -8.33 -12.87 -1.63
C ASP A 108 -9.13 -11.59 -1.98
N THR A 109 -8.48 -10.42 -1.98
CA THR A 109 -9.08 -9.11 -2.32
C THR A 109 -8.96 -8.77 -3.80
N PHE A 110 -7.75 -8.83 -4.34
CA PHE A 110 -7.40 -8.32 -5.67
C PHE A 110 -7.07 -9.42 -6.68
N GLY A 111 -6.99 -10.68 -6.24
CA GLY A 111 -6.53 -11.82 -7.05
C GLY A 111 -5.01 -11.93 -7.14
N PRO A 112 -4.46 -12.77 -8.04
CA PRO A 112 -3.02 -12.96 -8.28
C PRO A 112 -2.34 -11.74 -8.95
N GLY A 113 -2.40 -10.57 -8.32
CA GLY A 113 -1.79 -9.32 -8.79
C GLY A 113 -0.40 -9.05 -8.18
N LEU A 114 0.16 -7.87 -8.51
CA LEU A 114 1.50 -7.47 -8.05
C LEU A 114 1.59 -7.33 -6.52
N LEU A 115 0.49 -7.05 -5.84
CA LEU A 115 0.44 -6.95 -4.37
C LEU A 115 0.44 -8.30 -3.65
N SER A 116 0.04 -9.38 -4.32
CA SER A 116 -0.20 -10.69 -3.70
C SER A 116 0.83 -11.75 -4.08
N THR A 117 1.79 -11.42 -4.95
CA THR A 117 2.81 -12.35 -5.44
C THR A 117 4.22 -11.95 -4.98
N VAL A 118 5.12 -12.94 -4.91
CA VAL A 118 6.55 -12.76 -4.59
C VAL A 118 7.42 -13.61 -5.52
N GLY A 119 8.73 -13.48 -5.44
CA GLY A 119 9.68 -14.32 -6.19
C GLY A 119 9.59 -14.14 -7.71
N ASP A 120 9.64 -15.26 -8.43
CA ASP A 120 9.70 -15.27 -9.90
C ASP A 120 8.39 -14.82 -10.55
N THR A 121 7.23 -15.16 -9.97
CA THR A 121 5.91 -14.69 -10.45
C THR A 121 5.84 -13.17 -10.39
N HIS A 122 6.19 -12.58 -9.24
CA HIS A 122 6.23 -11.11 -9.10
C HIS A 122 7.24 -10.47 -10.06
N ARG A 123 8.41 -11.11 -10.27
CA ARG A 123 9.41 -10.62 -11.23
C ARG A 123 8.86 -10.62 -12.67
N ARG A 124 8.17 -11.69 -13.09
CA ARG A 124 7.52 -11.81 -14.40
C ARG A 124 6.44 -10.75 -14.59
N GLN A 125 5.52 -10.61 -13.64
CA GLN A 125 4.48 -9.58 -13.66
C GLN A 125 5.09 -8.19 -13.79
N ARG A 126 6.10 -7.88 -12.96
CA ARG A 126 6.78 -6.57 -12.97
C ARG A 126 7.52 -6.30 -14.28
N LYS A 127 8.10 -7.33 -14.92
CA LYS A 127 8.75 -7.21 -16.23
C LYS A 127 7.77 -6.73 -17.30
N LEU A 128 6.54 -7.26 -17.30
CA LEU A 128 5.49 -6.84 -18.26
C LEU A 128 4.86 -5.48 -17.92
N ILE A 129 4.74 -5.16 -16.64
CA ILE A 129 4.10 -3.93 -16.16
C ILE A 129 5.03 -2.71 -16.24
N ASN A 130 6.32 -2.84 -15.95
CA ASN A 130 7.24 -1.70 -15.88
C ASN A 130 7.24 -0.79 -17.14
N PRO A 131 7.23 -1.31 -18.38
CA PRO A 131 7.21 -0.46 -19.59
C PRO A 131 6.00 0.46 -19.67
N VAL A 132 4.89 0.04 -19.07
CA VAL A 132 3.63 0.80 -19.01
C VAL A 132 3.83 2.13 -18.29
N PHE A 133 4.69 2.16 -17.25
CA PHE A 133 5.04 3.35 -16.47
C PHE A 133 6.30 4.09 -16.96
N SER A 134 6.68 3.92 -18.23
CA SER A 134 7.81 4.66 -18.81
C SER A 134 7.56 6.17 -18.85
N SER A 135 8.62 6.99 -18.82
CA SER A 135 8.52 8.46 -18.91
C SER A 135 7.76 8.92 -20.15
N LYS A 136 7.92 8.22 -21.29
CA LYS A 136 7.18 8.50 -22.54
C LYS A 136 5.67 8.33 -22.35
N ASN A 137 5.23 7.28 -21.64
CA ASN A 137 3.81 7.06 -21.37
C ASN A 137 3.28 8.07 -20.33
N LEU A 138 4.06 8.40 -19.30
CA LEU A 138 3.67 9.40 -18.31
C LEU A 138 3.49 10.80 -18.93
N GLN A 139 4.40 11.20 -19.83
CA GLN A 139 4.27 12.44 -20.60
C GLN A 139 2.94 12.51 -21.35
N ARG A 140 2.54 11.40 -22.00
CA ARG A 140 1.26 11.28 -22.72
C ARG A 140 0.03 11.41 -21.82
N LEU A 141 0.14 11.10 -20.53
CA LEU A 141 -0.97 11.24 -19.56
C LEU A 141 -1.17 12.67 -19.05
N THR A 142 -0.19 13.55 -19.24
CA THR A 142 -0.23 14.93 -18.71
C THR A 142 -1.48 15.72 -19.15
N PRO A 143 -1.92 15.68 -20.43
CA PRO A 143 -3.15 16.35 -20.84
C PRO A 143 -4.40 15.84 -20.12
N VAL A 144 -4.47 14.53 -19.88
CA VAL A 144 -5.58 13.90 -19.12
C VAL A 144 -5.60 14.44 -17.70
N PHE A 145 -4.45 14.57 -17.04
CA PHE A 145 -4.36 15.14 -15.69
C PHE A 145 -4.82 16.60 -15.65
N TYR A 146 -4.46 17.42 -16.65
CA TYR A 146 -4.94 18.80 -16.75
C TYR A 146 -6.46 18.87 -16.93
N GLU A 147 -7.06 17.99 -17.73
CA GLU A 147 -8.51 17.93 -17.91
C GLU A 147 -9.23 17.57 -16.59
N VAL A 148 -8.77 16.53 -15.90
CA VAL A 148 -9.34 16.07 -14.62
C VAL A 148 -9.21 17.17 -13.55
N VAL A 149 -8.03 17.79 -13.43
CA VAL A 149 -7.82 18.90 -12.48
C VAL A 149 -8.64 20.13 -12.86
N GLY A 150 -8.85 20.40 -14.15
CA GLY A 150 -9.75 21.44 -14.62
C GLY A 150 -11.18 21.23 -14.10
N ARG A 151 -11.73 20.02 -14.26
CA ARG A 151 -13.05 19.65 -13.71
C ARG A 151 -13.12 19.77 -12.20
N LEU A 152 -12.08 19.33 -11.48
CA LEU A 152 -11.96 19.53 -10.03
C LEU A 152 -12.04 21.01 -9.64
N THR A 153 -11.27 21.88 -10.30
CA THR A 153 -11.27 23.32 -10.00
C THR A 153 -12.61 23.97 -10.31
N GLN A 154 -13.31 23.50 -11.35
CA GLN A 154 -14.67 23.95 -11.65
C GLN A 154 -15.67 23.52 -10.58
N GLY A 155 -15.61 22.26 -10.13
CA GLY A 155 -16.45 21.72 -9.07
C GLY A 155 -16.27 22.46 -7.74
N ILE A 156 -15.02 22.64 -7.30
CA ILE A 156 -14.71 23.43 -6.10
C ILE A 156 -15.12 24.89 -6.29
N GLY A 157 -14.82 25.47 -7.46
CA GLY A 157 -15.18 26.84 -7.81
C GLY A 157 -16.68 27.12 -7.71
N ALA A 158 -17.52 26.14 -8.04
CA ALA A 158 -18.97 26.24 -7.90
C ALA A 158 -19.43 26.38 -6.44
N LEU A 159 -18.74 25.73 -5.50
CA LEU A 159 -19.06 25.75 -4.07
C LEU A 159 -18.70 27.09 -3.40
N VAL A 160 -17.67 27.78 -3.91
CA VAL A 160 -17.16 29.04 -3.35
C VAL A 160 -17.65 30.29 -4.10
N LYS A 161 -18.61 30.14 -5.03
CA LYS A 161 -19.12 31.27 -5.85
C LYS A 161 -19.67 32.44 -5.03
N THR A 162 -20.28 32.15 -3.89
CA THR A 162 -20.98 33.13 -3.04
C THR A 162 -20.14 33.61 -1.85
N GLY A 163 -18.86 33.22 -1.77
CA GLY A 163 -17.95 33.60 -0.69
C GLY A 163 -17.17 32.42 -0.12
N THR A 164 -16.94 32.43 1.18
CA THR A 164 -16.22 31.36 1.89
C THR A 164 -17.12 30.15 2.11
N ALA A 165 -16.62 28.96 1.81
CA ALA A 165 -17.29 27.69 2.11
C ALA A 165 -16.30 26.73 2.78
N GLU A 166 -16.80 25.91 3.69
CA GLU A 166 -16.07 24.76 4.22
C GLU A 166 -16.21 23.59 3.23
N VAL A 167 -15.09 22.99 2.86
CA VAL A 167 -15.04 21.94 1.84
C VAL A 167 -14.21 20.77 2.37
N ASP A 168 -14.78 19.57 2.34
CA ASP A 168 -14.05 18.34 2.63
C ASP A 168 -13.16 17.97 1.43
N MET A 169 -11.91 18.39 1.50
CA MET A 169 -10.93 18.11 0.45
C MET A 169 -10.51 16.64 0.38
N ALA A 170 -10.67 15.87 1.46
CA ALA A 170 -10.32 14.44 1.44
C ALA A 170 -11.30 13.67 0.53
N ASP A 171 -12.59 13.99 0.58
CA ASP A 171 -13.58 13.39 -0.34
C ASP A 171 -13.28 13.76 -1.81
N PHE A 172 -13.03 15.04 -2.08
CA PHE A 172 -12.67 15.51 -3.43
C PHE A 172 -11.41 14.83 -3.97
N PHE A 173 -10.37 14.69 -3.16
CA PHE A 173 -9.14 14.03 -3.61
C PHE A 173 -9.29 12.51 -3.75
N GLY A 174 -10.16 11.87 -2.96
CA GLY A 174 -10.55 10.47 -3.18
C GLY A 174 -11.17 10.26 -4.56
N ARG A 175 -12.13 11.11 -4.94
CA ARG A 175 -12.79 11.10 -6.25
C ARG A 175 -11.81 11.43 -7.38
N THR A 176 -10.97 12.45 -7.17
CA THR A 176 -9.97 12.90 -8.15
C THR A 176 -8.93 11.83 -8.41
N ALA A 177 -8.39 11.18 -7.38
CA ALA A 177 -7.38 10.14 -7.55
C ALA A 177 -7.94 8.94 -8.32
N LEU A 178 -9.18 8.53 -8.04
CA LEU A 178 -9.86 7.48 -8.78
C LEU A 178 -10.09 7.87 -10.25
N GLU A 179 -10.50 9.10 -10.53
CA GLU A 179 -10.70 9.59 -11.90
C GLU A 179 -9.36 9.67 -12.67
N LEU A 180 -8.28 10.13 -12.02
CA LEU A 180 -6.95 10.18 -12.61
C LEU A 180 -6.46 8.78 -13.00
N VAL A 181 -6.54 7.80 -12.09
CA VAL A 181 -6.13 6.43 -12.41
C VAL A 181 -7.12 5.74 -13.34
N GLY A 182 -8.42 6.02 -13.27
CA GLY A 182 -9.40 5.44 -14.18
C GLY A 182 -9.12 5.84 -15.63
N GLN A 183 -8.92 7.13 -15.88
CA GLN A 183 -8.60 7.64 -17.21
C GLN A 183 -7.20 7.20 -17.66
N ALA A 184 -6.20 7.26 -16.78
CA ALA A 184 -4.84 6.90 -17.15
C ALA A 184 -4.66 5.38 -17.32
N ALA A 185 -5.19 4.58 -16.41
CA ALA A 185 -4.96 3.14 -16.37
C ALA A 185 -5.87 2.36 -17.32
N VAL A 186 -7.11 2.78 -17.48
CA VAL A 186 -8.10 2.05 -18.29
C VAL A 186 -8.91 2.95 -19.20
N GLY A 187 -8.65 4.25 -19.30
CA GLY A 187 -9.46 5.14 -20.14
C GLY A 187 -10.95 5.13 -19.75
N HIS A 188 -11.25 4.87 -18.47
CA HIS A 188 -12.61 4.81 -17.93
C HIS A 188 -12.83 6.01 -16.99
N SER A 189 -13.96 6.71 -17.17
CA SER A 189 -14.36 7.80 -16.28
C SER A 189 -15.25 7.26 -15.17
N PHE A 190 -14.81 7.43 -13.93
CA PHE A 190 -15.59 7.06 -12.75
C PHE A 190 -16.43 8.22 -12.23
N ASP A 191 -15.94 9.45 -12.39
CA ASP A 191 -16.51 10.62 -11.73
C ASP A 191 -16.39 11.90 -12.58
N PRO A 192 -17.48 12.67 -12.78
CA PRO A 192 -17.42 13.95 -13.48
C PRO A 192 -16.68 15.05 -12.70
N LEU A 193 -16.51 14.92 -11.38
CA LEU A 193 -15.91 15.87 -10.40
C LEU A 193 -16.65 17.21 -10.23
N THR A 194 -17.59 17.53 -11.11
CA THR A 194 -18.38 18.77 -11.09
C THR A 194 -19.67 18.66 -10.26
N GLU A 195 -20.17 17.44 -10.05
CA GLU A 195 -21.36 17.14 -9.27
C GLU A 195 -21.14 15.89 -8.42
N ILE A 196 -21.88 15.74 -7.32
CA ILE A 196 -21.79 14.52 -6.50
C ILE A 196 -22.59 13.43 -7.20
N LYS A 197 -21.89 12.45 -7.78
CA LYS A 197 -22.49 11.30 -8.45
C LYS A 197 -22.01 10.02 -7.77
N HIS A 198 -22.95 9.18 -7.35
CA HIS A 198 -22.65 7.88 -6.78
C HIS A 198 -22.16 6.92 -7.88
N ASN A 199 -21.05 6.25 -7.60
CA ASN A 199 -20.49 5.18 -8.42
C ASN A 199 -20.26 3.97 -7.50
N PRO A 200 -20.87 2.81 -7.77
CA PRO A 200 -20.75 1.63 -6.91
C PRO A 200 -19.30 1.22 -6.63
N TYR A 201 -18.42 1.32 -7.64
CA TYR A 201 -17.02 1.02 -7.49
C TYR A 201 -16.31 2.03 -6.58
N SER A 202 -16.56 3.33 -6.78
CA SER A 202 -15.96 4.38 -5.95
C SER A 202 -16.37 4.26 -4.48
N ASP A 203 -17.66 4.00 -4.24
CA ASP A 203 -18.20 3.84 -2.89
C ASP A 203 -17.63 2.57 -2.22
N ALA A 204 -17.53 1.46 -2.96
CA ALA A 204 -16.92 0.22 -2.48
C ALA A 204 -15.42 0.42 -2.14
N LEU A 205 -14.68 1.09 -3.03
CA LEU A 205 -13.25 1.36 -2.85
C LEU A 205 -12.98 2.21 -1.60
N LYS A 206 -13.73 3.30 -1.42
CA LYS A 206 -13.64 4.17 -0.23
C LYS A 206 -14.00 3.41 1.04
N ALA A 207 -14.99 2.52 0.99
CA ALA A 207 -15.43 1.76 2.15
C ALA A 207 -14.50 0.58 2.51
N TYR A 208 -13.64 0.13 1.59
CA TYR A 208 -12.84 -1.10 1.75
C TYR A 208 -11.95 -1.08 2.99
N LEU A 209 -11.00 -0.14 3.09
CA LEU A 209 -10.06 -0.09 4.23
C LEU A 209 -10.77 0.13 5.57
N PRO A 210 -11.69 1.11 5.72
CA PRO A 210 -12.42 1.29 6.97
C PRO A 210 -13.18 0.04 7.40
N THR A 211 -13.87 -0.63 6.46
CA THR A 211 -14.64 -1.84 6.74
C THR A 211 -13.73 -3.00 7.12
N LEU A 212 -12.60 -3.15 6.42
CA LEU A 212 -11.58 -4.15 6.73
C LEU A 212 -10.99 -3.95 8.13
N TYR A 213 -10.70 -2.71 8.55
CA TYR A 213 -10.19 -2.42 9.90
C TYR A 213 -11.20 -2.76 11.01
N THR A 214 -12.51 -2.74 10.74
CA THR A 214 -13.52 -3.24 11.70
C THR A 214 -13.39 -4.74 11.97
N LEU A 215 -12.63 -5.46 11.13
CA LEU A 215 -12.28 -6.86 11.28
C LEU A 215 -10.88 -7.09 11.87
N SER A 216 -10.20 -6.05 12.36
CA SER A 216 -8.85 -6.14 12.94
C SER A 216 -8.69 -7.26 14.00
N SER A 217 -9.73 -7.52 14.81
CA SER A 217 -9.74 -8.63 15.77
C SER A 217 -9.79 -10.02 15.11
N TYR A 218 -10.43 -10.14 13.94
CA TYR A 218 -10.47 -11.38 13.16
C TYR A 218 -9.19 -11.61 12.36
N PHE A 219 -8.39 -10.56 12.17
CA PHE A 219 -7.19 -10.61 11.33
C PHE A 219 -6.17 -11.64 11.81
N GLN A 220 -5.96 -11.70 13.14
CA GLN A 220 -5.08 -12.68 13.77
C GLN A 220 -5.59 -14.11 13.56
N LEU A 221 -6.92 -14.29 13.58
CA LEU A 221 -7.57 -15.57 13.33
C LEU A 221 -7.49 -15.96 11.85
N TYR A 222 -7.73 -15.01 10.93
CA TYR A 222 -7.62 -15.18 9.49
C TYR A 222 -6.23 -15.70 9.09
N ALA A 223 -5.17 -15.07 9.60
CA ALA A 223 -3.79 -15.48 9.35
C ALA A 223 -3.49 -16.93 9.79
N PHE A 224 -4.20 -17.44 10.80
CA PHE A 224 -4.05 -18.81 11.29
C PHE A 224 -4.97 -19.81 10.58
N LEU A 225 -6.22 -19.42 10.29
CA LEU A 225 -7.24 -20.30 9.70
C LEU A 225 -7.08 -20.47 8.20
N ARG A 226 -6.68 -19.44 7.45
CA ARG A 226 -6.65 -19.51 5.99
C ARG A 226 -5.80 -20.66 5.44
N PRO A 227 -4.59 -20.96 5.96
CA PRO A 227 -3.81 -22.11 5.50
C PRO A 227 -4.48 -23.47 5.77
N LEU A 228 -5.40 -23.54 6.73
CA LEU A 228 -6.12 -24.77 7.11
C LEU A 228 -7.38 -25.00 6.25
N ILE A 229 -7.88 -23.95 5.60
CA ILE A 229 -9.13 -23.99 4.82
C ILE A 229 -8.80 -24.14 3.32
N PRO A 230 -9.23 -25.23 2.65
CA PRO A 230 -9.09 -25.40 1.22
C PRO A 230 -9.72 -24.25 0.42
N SER A 231 -9.09 -23.84 -0.69
CA SER A 231 -9.52 -22.68 -1.48
C SER A 231 -11.03 -22.67 -1.83
N PRO A 232 -11.62 -23.78 -2.34
CA PRO A 232 -13.04 -23.79 -2.71
C PRO A 232 -14.01 -23.59 -1.54
N LEU A 233 -13.57 -23.85 -0.30
CA LEU A 233 -14.40 -23.75 0.89
C LEU A 233 -14.30 -22.38 1.58
N ARG A 234 -13.32 -21.54 1.22
CA ARG A 234 -13.09 -20.24 1.89
C ARG A 234 -14.30 -19.32 1.78
N ARG A 235 -14.83 -19.14 0.57
CA ARG A 235 -15.97 -18.26 0.31
C ARG A 235 -17.28 -18.79 0.94
N PRO A 236 -17.66 -20.07 0.76
CA PRO A 236 -18.82 -20.64 1.47
C PRO A 236 -18.73 -20.50 2.99
N LEU A 237 -17.57 -20.80 3.59
CA LEU A 237 -17.38 -20.67 5.03
C LEU A 237 -17.49 -19.22 5.51
N ALA A 238 -16.92 -18.27 4.76
CA ALA A 238 -17.06 -16.85 5.07
C ALA A 238 -18.52 -16.37 5.02
N ASN A 239 -19.29 -16.84 4.04
CA ASN A 239 -20.72 -16.53 3.89
C ASN A 239 -21.59 -17.11 5.02
N LEU A 240 -21.18 -18.23 5.63
CA LEU A 240 -21.88 -18.84 6.75
C LEU A 240 -21.70 -18.08 8.07
N LEU A 241 -20.69 -17.21 8.18
CA LEU A 241 -20.46 -16.42 9.40
C LEU A 241 -21.58 -15.37 9.57
N PRO A 242 -22.30 -15.36 10.71
CA PRO A 242 -23.39 -14.41 10.96
C PRO A 242 -22.89 -13.01 11.37
N SER A 243 -21.80 -12.54 10.77
CA SER A 243 -21.20 -11.23 11.05
C SER A 243 -21.60 -10.22 9.98
N ARG A 244 -22.29 -9.14 10.39
CA ARG A 244 -22.62 -8.01 9.50
C ARG A 244 -21.36 -7.38 8.88
N ARG A 245 -20.27 -7.29 9.66
CA ARG A 245 -18.99 -6.72 9.22
C ARG A 245 -18.33 -7.58 8.14
N MET A 246 -18.36 -8.91 8.31
CA MET A 246 -17.84 -9.84 7.29
C MET A 246 -18.64 -9.74 5.99
N LYS A 247 -19.98 -9.76 6.08
CA LYS A 247 -20.85 -9.60 4.89
C LYS A 247 -20.61 -8.27 4.18
N ALA A 248 -20.38 -7.18 4.91
CA ALA A 248 -20.05 -5.89 4.32
C ALA A 248 -18.74 -5.94 3.51
N VAL A 249 -17.67 -6.55 4.05
CA VAL A 249 -16.42 -6.76 3.30
C VAL A 249 -16.65 -7.62 2.07
N LEU A 250 -17.35 -8.75 2.21
CA LEU A 250 -17.61 -9.66 1.08
C LEU A 250 -18.38 -8.97 -0.06
N ASN A 251 -19.38 -8.15 0.26
CA ASN A 251 -20.12 -7.37 -0.73
C ASN A 251 -19.23 -6.32 -1.42
N ILE A 252 -18.38 -5.62 -0.66
CA ILE A 252 -17.41 -4.65 -1.21
C ILE A 252 -16.46 -5.36 -2.19
N LEU A 253 -15.93 -6.53 -1.82
CA LEU A 253 -15.05 -7.32 -2.67
C LEU A 253 -15.75 -7.74 -3.96
N ASP A 254 -17.01 -8.16 -3.88
CA ASP A 254 -17.78 -8.56 -5.07
C ASP A 254 -18.00 -7.38 -6.01
N THR A 255 -18.45 -6.23 -5.47
CA THR A 255 -18.61 -5.01 -6.28
C THR A 255 -17.30 -4.59 -6.95
N MET A 256 -16.18 -4.60 -6.21
CA MET A 256 -14.88 -4.26 -6.78
C MET A 256 -14.45 -5.23 -7.88
N HIS A 257 -14.67 -6.53 -7.67
CA HIS A 257 -14.31 -7.56 -8.64
C HIS A 257 -15.19 -7.50 -9.89
N GLU A 258 -16.50 -7.40 -9.74
CA GLU A 258 -17.47 -7.31 -10.84
C GLU A 258 -17.17 -6.10 -11.73
N SER A 259 -16.98 -4.91 -11.15
CA SER A 259 -16.61 -3.71 -11.92
C SER A 259 -15.26 -3.86 -12.63
N ALA A 260 -14.26 -4.48 -12.01
CA ALA A 260 -12.97 -4.73 -12.65
C ALA A 260 -13.10 -5.67 -13.86
N VAL A 261 -13.92 -6.72 -13.74
CA VAL A 261 -14.22 -7.67 -14.83
C VAL A 261 -14.97 -6.96 -15.97
N GLU A 262 -15.96 -6.12 -15.65
CA GLU A 262 -16.71 -5.35 -16.64
C GLU A 262 -15.78 -4.42 -17.44
N ILE A 263 -14.98 -3.60 -16.75
CA ILE A 263 -14.03 -2.68 -17.37
C ILE A 263 -13.00 -3.44 -18.22
N TYR A 264 -12.47 -4.57 -17.72
CA TYR A 264 -11.54 -5.39 -18.48
C TYR A 264 -12.18 -5.93 -19.77
N ASN A 265 -13.41 -6.43 -19.69
CA ASN A 265 -14.11 -6.97 -20.85
C ASN A 265 -14.41 -5.89 -21.89
N GLU A 266 -14.76 -4.68 -21.48
CA GLU A 266 -14.89 -3.52 -22.37
C GLU A 266 -13.58 -3.23 -23.09
N LYS A 267 -12.46 -3.14 -22.35
CA LYS A 267 -11.13 -2.93 -22.92
C LYS A 267 -10.71 -4.02 -23.89
N LYS A 268 -10.99 -5.27 -23.57
CA LYS A 268 -10.71 -6.42 -24.45
C LYS A 268 -11.50 -6.32 -25.76
N ARG A 269 -12.75 -5.89 -25.72
CA ARG A 269 -13.58 -5.64 -26.92
C ARG A 269 -13.04 -4.47 -27.75
N GLU A 270 -12.67 -3.37 -27.11
CA GLU A 270 -12.06 -2.21 -27.77
C GLU A 270 -10.74 -2.58 -28.47
N ALA A 271 -9.89 -3.34 -27.79
CA ALA A 271 -8.63 -3.82 -28.35
C ALA A 271 -8.83 -4.76 -29.55
N ALA A 272 -9.88 -5.59 -29.51
CA ALA A 272 -10.24 -6.47 -30.62
C ALA A 272 -10.82 -5.68 -31.82
N ALA A 273 -11.62 -4.64 -31.57
CA ALA A 273 -12.28 -3.84 -32.60
C ALA A 273 -11.32 -2.87 -33.31
N ASN A 274 -10.45 -2.19 -32.55
CA ASN A 274 -9.52 -1.19 -33.09
C ASN A 274 -8.20 -1.81 -33.56
N GLY A 275 -8.00 -3.11 -33.31
CA GLY A 275 -6.73 -3.80 -33.48
C GLY A 275 -5.69 -3.37 -32.44
N LEU A 276 -4.79 -4.28 -32.07
CA LEU A 276 -3.61 -4.00 -31.24
C LEU A 276 -2.54 -3.21 -32.01
N ARG A 277 -2.94 -2.23 -32.85
CA ARG A 277 -2.01 -1.54 -33.73
C ARG A 277 -1.01 -0.70 -32.93
N ASN A 278 0.26 -0.93 -33.23
CA ASN A 278 1.38 -0.05 -32.92
C ASN A 278 1.31 1.22 -33.80
N ASP A 279 0.19 1.93 -33.77
CA ASP A 279 0.15 3.25 -34.37
C ASP A 279 0.85 4.20 -33.38
N ASP A 280 2.19 4.24 -33.46
CA ASP A 280 3.01 5.33 -32.90
C ASP A 280 2.59 6.71 -33.46
N ALA A 281 1.72 6.72 -34.48
CA ALA A 281 1.12 7.87 -35.14
C ALA A 281 -0.21 8.36 -34.52
N SER A 282 -0.79 7.66 -33.54
CA SER A 282 -1.93 8.18 -32.78
C SER A 282 -1.40 9.05 -31.63
N ASP A 283 -1.60 10.37 -31.72
CA ASP A 283 -1.33 11.34 -30.65
C ASP A 283 -2.21 11.14 -29.40
N ARG A 284 -3.10 10.15 -29.41
CA ARG A 284 -3.99 9.84 -28.29
C ARG A 284 -3.23 9.06 -27.21
N ALA A 285 -3.29 9.54 -25.97
CA ALA A 285 -2.78 8.83 -24.82
C ALA A 285 -3.39 7.41 -24.76
N LYS A 286 -2.56 6.38 -24.89
CA LYS A 286 -2.97 4.99 -24.69
C LYS A 286 -3.07 4.74 -23.18
N ASP A 287 -4.18 4.19 -22.72
CA ASP A 287 -4.33 3.79 -21.33
C ASP A 287 -3.41 2.61 -20.97
N LEU A 288 -3.05 2.50 -19.68
CA LEU A 288 -2.08 1.51 -19.21
C LEU A 288 -2.51 0.07 -19.51
N MET A 289 -3.80 -0.23 -19.46
CA MET A 289 -4.35 -1.56 -19.75
C MET A 289 -4.20 -1.92 -21.23
N THR A 290 -4.44 -0.98 -22.13
CA THR A 290 -4.20 -1.16 -23.56
C THR A 290 -2.73 -1.49 -23.84
N VAL A 291 -1.80 -0.77 -23.19
CA VAL A 291 -0.36 -1.05 -23.30
C VAL A 291 -0.02 -2.43 -22.71
N LEU A 292 -0.63 -2.80 -21.58
CA LEU A 292 -0.43 -4.11 -20.96
C LEU A 292 -0.95 -5.25 -21.82
N LEU A 293 -2.15 -5.12 -22.41
CA LEU A 293 -2.72 -6.11 -23.35
C LEU A 293 -1.83 -6.28 -24.59
N GLN A 294 -1.26 -5.19 -25.11
CA GLN A 294 -0.29 -5.22 -26.22
C GLN A 294 1.00 -5.94 -25.82
N ALA A 295 1.57 -5.59 -24.66
CA ALA A 295 2.77 -6.24 -24.15
C ALA A 295 2.54 -7.74 -23.88
N ASN A 296 1.36 -8.11 -23.39
CA ASN A 296 0.98 -9.49 -23.10
C ASN A 296 0.81 -10.32 -24.38
N ALA A 297 0.20 -9.75 -25.42
CA ALA A 297 0.03 -10.41 -26.70
C ALA A 297 1.36 -10.66 -27.45
N GLY A 298 2.39 -9.83 -27.18
CA GLY A 298 3.73 -9.99 -27.73
C GLY A 298 4.69 -10.81 -26.86
N ALA A 299 4.26 -11.28 -25.68
CA ALA A 299 5.10 -12.05 -24.78
C ALA A 299 5.19 -13.53 -25.22
N SER A 300 6.24 -14.23 -24.80
CA SER A 300 6.29 -15.69 -24.94
C SER A 300 5.20 -16.35 -24.07
N GLU A 301 4.81 -17.58 -24.39
CA GLU A 301 3.82 -18.33 -23.60
C GLU A 301 4.20 -18.43 -22.10
N GLU A 302 5.49 -18.50 -21.79
CA GLU A 302 6.00 -18.55 -20.41
C GLU A 302 5.86 -17.21 -19.66
N ASP A 303 6.05 -16.10 -20.38
CA ASP A 303 6.01 -14.74 -19.83
C ASP A 303 4.59 -14.16 -19.79
N ALA A 304 3.69 -14.63 -20.66
CA ALA A 304 2.33 -14.13 -20.77
C ALA A 304 1.52 -14.30 -19.47
N LEU A 305 0.77 -13.26 -19.12
CA LEU A 305 -0.15 -13.22 -18.00
C LEU A 305 -1.49 -13.85 -18.41
N PRO A 306 -1.99 -14.82 -17.63
CA PRO A 306 -3.37 -15.27 -17.72
C PRO A 306 -4.37 -14.12 -17.54
N GLU A 307 -5.59 -14.31 -18.05
CA GLU A 307 -6.66 -13.31 -17.94
C GLU A 307 -6.97 -12.92 -16.49
N GLU A 308 -6.98 -13.89 -15.57
CA GLU A 308 -7.17 -13.63 -14.14
C GLU A 308 -6.07 -12.72 -13.57
N GLU A 309 -4.82 -12.89 -13.98
CA GLU A 309 -3.72 -12.01 -13.57
C GLU A 309 -3.91 -10.59 -14.14
N LEU A 310 -4.36 -10.44 -15.39
CA LEU A 310 -4.63 -9.13 -16.00
C LEU A 310 -5.75 -8.36 -15.28
N ILE A 311 -6.87 -9.03 -14.96
CA ILE A 311 -7.96 -8.45 -14.17
C ILE A 311 -7.47 -8.09 -12.77
N SER A 312 -6.61 -8.93 -12.19
CA SER A 312 -6.01 -8.67 -10.87
C SER A 312 -5.09 -7.44 -10.87
N GLN A 313 -4.33 -7.21 -11.95
CA GLN A 313 -3.53 -5.99 -12.09
C GLN A 313 -4.40 -4.74 -12.20
N LEU A 314 -5.53 -4.82 -12.91
CA LEU A 314 -6.49 -3.72 -12.98
C LEU A 314 -6.97 -3.31 -11.58
N SER A 315 -7.50 -4.27 -10.81
CA SER A 315 -7.96 -4.05 -9.44
C SER A 315 -6.85 -3.49 -8.56
N THR A 316 -5.64 -4.03 -8.71
CA THR A 316 -4.45 -3.58 -7.97
C THR A 316 -4.11 -2.12 -8.28
N PHE A 317 -4.09 -1.70 -9.55
CA PHE A 317 -3.75 -0.32 -9.93
C PHE A 317 -4.80 0.68 -9.48
N LEU A 318 -6.08 0.38 -9.70
CA LEU A 318 -7.18 1.26 -9.29
C LEU A 318 -7.14 1.50 -7.77
N PHE A 319 -6.96 0.44 -6.97
CA PHE A 319 -6.84 0.59 -5.52
C PHE A 319 -5.57 1.32 -5.10
N ALA A 320 -4.40 0.83 -5.52
CA ALA A 320 -3.11 1.33 -5.03
C ALA A 320 -2.88 2.80 -5.39
N ALA A 321 -3.32 3.25 -6.58
CA ALA A 321 -3.15 4.63 -7.02
C ALA A 321 -4.18 5.59 -6.41
N THR A 322 -5.36 5.10 -6.04
CA THR A 322 -6.43 5.97 -5.48
C THR A 322 -6.15 6.34 -4.03
N ASP A 323 -5.96 5.35 -3.15
CA ASP A 323 -5.87 5.58 -1.70
C ASP A 323 -4.62 6.39 -1.31
N THR A 324 -3.48 6.06 -1.93
CA THR A 324 -2.21 6.74 -1.65
C THR A 324 -2.17 8.17 -2.18
N THR A 325 -2.58 8.39 -3.43
CA THR A 325 -2.55 9.72 -4.06
C THR A 325 -3.56 10.66 -3.42
N SER A 326 -4.77 10.19 -3.13
CA SER A 326 -5.79 11.00 -2.46
C SER A 326 -5.33 11.47 -1.07
N SER A 327 -4.74 10.57 -0.29
CA SER A 327 -4.15 10.88 1.02
C SER A 327 -3.00 11.89 0.92
N ALA A 328 -2.08 11.71 -0.04
CA ALA A 328 -0.95 12.62 -0.24
C ALA A 328 -1.41 14.03 -0.66
N LEU A 329 -2.41 14.14 -1.52
CA LEU A 329 -2.98 15.42 -1.94
C LEU A 329 -3.71 16.12 -0.79
N ALA A 330 -4.55 15.39 -0.05
CA ALA A 330 -5.28 15.92 1.10
C ALA A 330 -4.32 16.44 2.18
N LEU A 331 -3.26 15.68 2.50
CA LEU A 331 -2.25 16.08 3.47
C LEU A 331 -1.42 17.26 2.97
N THR A 332 -1.06 17.31 1.69
CA THR A 332 -0.36 18.46 1.10
C THR A 332 -1.20 19.73 1.29
N LEU A 333 -2.48 19.70 0.89
CA LEU A 333 -3.33 20.88 0.97
C LEU A 333 -3.61 21.30 2.42
N HIS A 334 -3.86 20.33 3.31
CA HIS A 334 -4.04 20.60 4.74
C HIS A 334 -2.81 21.31 5.34
N ARG A 335 -1.60 20.89 5.00
CA ARG A 335 -0.36 21.53 5.45
C ARG A 335 -0.19 22.93 4.88
N LEU A 336 -0.49 23.12 3.59
CA LEU A 336 -0.43 24.43 2.95
C LEU A 336 -1.45 25.41 3.54
N ALA A 337 -2.65 24.94 3.90
CA ALA A 337 -3.67 25.77 4.54
C ALA A 337 -3.22 26.35 5.89
N GLY A 338 -2.37 25.64 6.64
CA GLY A 338 -1.76 26.11 7.88
C GLY A 338 -0.46 26.91 7.70
N ARG A 339 0.06 27.04 6.46
CA ARG A 339 1.36 27.65 6.12
C ARG A 339 1.22 28.53 4.88
N THR A 340 0.56 29.67 5.05
CA THR A 340 0.31 30.63 3.96
C THR A 340 1.60 31.16 3.33
N ASP A 341 2.69 31.30 4.11
CA ASP A 341 4.04 31.62 3.63
C ASP A 341 4.54 30.64 2.55
N VAL A 342 4.36 29.34 2.82
CA VAL A 342 4.75 28.26 1.91
C VAL A 342 3.80 28.20 0.71
N GLN A 343 2.50 28.40 0.95
CA GLN A 343 1.48 28.39 -0.09
C GLN A 343 1.69 29.49 -1.13
N GLU A 344 1.94 30.72 -0.72
CA GLU A 344 2.17 31.83 -1.65
C GLU A 344 3.45 31.62 -2.45
N LYS A 345 4.54 31.20 -1.80
CA LYS A 345 5.79 30.90 -2.50
C LYS A 345 5.64 29.79 -3.55
N LEU A 346 4.88 28.74 -3.25
CA LEU A 346 4.57 27.69 -4.22
C LEU A 346 3.71 28.23 -5.37
N ARG A 347 2.70 29.05 -5.05
CA ARG A 347 1.83 29.68 -6.05
C ARG A 347 2.64 30.57 -6.98
N GLU A 348 3.59 31.35 -6.47
CA GLU A 348 4.46 32.21 -7.27
C GLU A 348 5.30 31.41 -8.27
N GLU A 349 5.93 30.31 -7.85
CA GLU A 349 6.70 29.42 -8.74
C GLU A 349 5.82 28.85 -9.85
N VAL A 350 4.68 28.28 -9.49
CA VAL A 350 3.75 27.66 -10.45
C VAL A 350 3.17 28.70 -11.41
N GLN A 351 2.80 29.89 -10.92
CA GLN A 351 2.28 30.97 -11.76
C GLN A 351 3.35 31.55 -12.69
N ALA A 352 4.59 31.64 -12.24
CA ALA A 352 5.71 32.05 -13.10
C ALA A 352 5.91 31.06 -14.25
N ALA A 353 5.88 29.75 -13.96
CA ALA A 353 5.92 28.72 -14.99
C ALA A 353 4.72 28.83 -15.95
N LYS A 354 3.50 28.99 -15.42
CA LYS A 354 2.28 29.14 -16.22
C LYS A 354 2.31 30.34 -17.16
N ARG A 355 2.86 31.49 -16.71
CA ARG A 355 3.01 32.69 -17.54
C ARG A 355 3.93 32.48 -18.74
N ARG A 356 4.96 31.64 -18.63
CA ARG A 356 5.83 31.27 -19.76
C ARG A 356 5.08 30.53 -20.87
N HIS A 357 3.98 29.86 -20.52
CA HIS A 357 3.10 29.11 -21.43
C HIS A 357 1.78 29.83 -21.70
N GLY A 358 1.76 31.16 -21.65
CA GLY A 358 0.55 31.95 -21.97
C GLY A 358 -0.64 31.70 -21.04
N GLY A 359 -0.40 31.21 -19.82
CA GLY A 359 -1.45 30.84 -18.85
C GLY A 359 -2.04 29.44 -19.06
N GLY A 360 -1.56 28.70 -20.05
CA GLY A 360 -1.99 27.35 -20.38
C GLY A 360 -1.42 26.26 -19.46
N ALA A 361 -1.49 25.02 -19.94
CA ALA A 361 -0.88 23.86 -19.29
C ALA A 361 0.66 23.94 -19.34
N ILE A 362 1.32 23.56 -18.24
CA ILE A 362 2.78 23.46 -18.17
C ILE A 362 3.16 22.09 -18.74
N PRO A 363 4.09 21.99 -19.71
CA PRO A 363 4.56 20.71 -20.23
C PRO A 363 5.14 19.82 -19.14
N TYR A 364 5.02 18.50 -19.29
CA TYR A 364 5.44 17.51 -18.29
C TYR A 364 6.87 17.74 -17.78
N ASP A 365 7.84 17.86 -18.69
CA ASP A 365 9.27 17.96 -18.33
C ASP A 365 9.57 19.23 -17.52
N GLU A 366 8.85 20.32 -17.79
CA GLU A 366 8.99 21.56 -17.02
C GLU A 366 8.29 21.44 -15.65
N LEU A 367 7.09 20.85 -15.61
CA LEU A 367 6.30 20.69 -14.39
C LEU A 367 7.06 19.87 -13.34
N VAL A 368 7.65 18.73 -13.74
CA VAL A 368 8.42 17.87 -12.84
C VAL A 368 9.78 18.43 -12.45
N ALA A 369 10.24 19.48 -13.15
CA ALA A 369 11.50 20.16 -12.87
C ALA A 369 11.34 21.38 -11.94
N LEU A 370 10.11 21.72 -11.52
CA LEU A 370 9.87 22.82 -10.59
C LEU A 370 10.41 22.48 -9.19
N PRO A 371 11.46 23.18 -8.73
CA PRO A 371 12.20 22.76 -7.54
C PRO A 371 11.41 22.93 -6.24
N TYR A 372 10.60 23.98 -6.11
CA TYR A 372 9.83 24.21 -4.88
C TYR A 372 8.59 23.30 -4.82
N LEU A 373 7.92 23.06 -5.95
CA LEU A 373 6.88 22.03 -6.06
C LEU A 373 7.41 20.65 -5.67
N ASP A 374 8.56 20.22 -6.21
CA ASP A 374 9.19 18.95 -5.83
C ASP A 374 9.53 18.91 -4.34
N ALA A 375 10.06 20.01 -3.77
CA ALA A 375 10.34 20.10 -2.35
C ALA A 375 9.08 19.96 -1.48
N VAL A 376 7.96 20.59 -1.86
CA VAL A 376 6.68 20.46 -1.16
C VAL A 376 6.17 19.02 -1.22
N CYS A 377 6.17 18.40 -2.40
CA CYS A 377 5.75 17.00 -2.55
C CYS A 377 6.61 16.05 -1.70
N ARG A 378 7.95 16.18 -1.75
CA ARG A 378 8.87 15.37 -0.97
C ARG A 378 8.71 15.56 0.53
N GLU A 379 8.52 16.80 0.98
CA GLU A 379 8.35 17.09 2.39
C GLU A 379 7.01 16.56 2.93
N THR A 380 5.92 16.68 2.14
CA THR A 380 4.66 16.04 2.50
C THR A 380 4.86 14.54 2.67
N LEU A 381 5.43 13.84 1.67
CA LEU A 381 5.64 12.40 1.74
C LEU A 381 6.59 12.01 2.88
N ARG A 382 7.62 12.81 3.18
CA ARG A 382 8.52 12.55 4.31
C ARG A 382 7.80 12.57 5.67
N VAL A 383 6.80 13.43 5.83
CA VAL A 383 6.04 13.60 7.08
C VAL A 383 4.81 12.70 7.13
N ALA A 384 4.16 12.46 5.99
CA ALA A 384 2.93 11.69 5.85
C ALA A 384 3.18 10.18 5.80
N ASP A 385 4.21 9.73 5.07
CA ASP A 385 4.45 8.31 4.82
C ASP A 385 5.19 7.65 5.99
N ALA A 386 4.48 7.44 7.10
CA ALA A 386 4.88 6.46 8.11
C ALA A 386 4.27 5.09 7.79
N ASP A 387 4.46 4.60 6.55
CA ASP A 387 4.02 3.27 6.16
C ASP A 387 4.84 2.21 6.92
N ILE A 388 4.12 1.32 7.60
CA ILE A 388 4.64 0.24 8.42
C ILE A 388 4.53 -1.07 7.63
N SER A 389 5.64 -1.52 7.06
CA SER A 389 5.71 -2.83 6.38
C SER A 389 6.30 -3.89 7.30
N LEU A 390 5.65 -5.05 7.36
CA LEU A 390 6.07 -6.20 8.15
C LEU A 390 6.68 -7.25 7.23
N GLN A 391 7.99 -7.52 7.40
CA GLN A 391 8.73 -8.42 6.52
C GLN A 391 9.43 -9.53 7.31
N PRO A 392 9.15 -10.82 7.03
CA PRO A 392 9.93 -11.93 7.56
C PRO A 392 11.31 -12.01 6.89
N CYS A 393 12.35 -12.15 7.70
CA CYS A 393 13.68 -12.48 7.22
C CYS A 393 13.82 -14.00 7.04
N ARG A 394 13.85 -14.46 5.79
CA ARG A 394 13.87 -15.90 5.44
C ARG A 394 15.24 -16.55 5.60
N ARG A 395 16.32 -15.77 5.59
CA ARG A 395 17.71 -16.25 5.70
C ARG A 395 18.48 -15.43 6.73
N ALA A 396 19.44 -16.05 7.42
CA ALA A 396 20.29 -15.30 8.33
C ALA A 396 21.07 -14.19 7.58
N SER A 397 21.06 -12.98 8.13
CA SER A 397 21.71 -11.80 7.54
C SER A 397 22.33 -10.92 8.63
N GLU A 398 23.37 -10.17 8.28
CA GLU A 398 23.99 -9.19 9.17
C GLU A 398 23.60 -7.80 8.71
N ILE A 399 22.86 -7.10 9.56
CA ILE A 399 22.34 -5.78 9.25
C ILE A 399 23.31 -4.75 9.85
N PRO A 400 23.99 -3.95 8.99
CA PRO A 400 24.89 -2.92 9.46
C PRO A 400 24.12 -1.84 10.21
N ARG A 401 24.76 -1.23 11.22
CA ARG A 401 24.23 -0.07 11.92
C ARG A 401 24.97 1.19 11.50
N GLY A 402 24.25 2.29 11.34
CA GLY A 402 24.87 3.60 11.24
C GLY A 402 25.80 3.90 12.43
N PRO A 403 26.85 4.72 12.24
CA PRO A 403 27.81 5.02 13.29
C PRO A 403 27.13 5.74 14.47
N ARG A 404 27.00 5.05 15.61
CA ARG A 404 26.72 5.66 16.92
C ARG A 404 27.90 5.42 17.85
N ARG A 405 28.37 6.48 18.51
CA ARG A 405 29.62 6.58 19.30
C ARG A 405 29.90 5.50 20.36
N ARG A 406 29.01 4.53 20.67
CA ARG A 406 29.19 3.60 21.81
C ARG A 406 28.61 2.17 21.70
N ARG A 407 28.34 1.59 20.51
CA ARG A 407 27.83 0.18 20.43
C ARG A 407 28.42 -0.63 19.26
N PRO A 408 28.48 -1.98 19.36
CA PRO A 408 29.07 -2.84 18.34
C PRO A 408 28.36 -2.73 16.97
N PRO A 409 29.08 -3.00 15.86
CA PRO A 409 28.76 -2.48 14.52
C PRO A 409 27.63 -3.20 13.74
N ALA A 410 27.10 -4.33 14.20
CA ALA A 410 26.11 -5.11 13.42
C ALA A 410 25.06 -5.83 14.29
N ILE A 411 23.88 -6.07 13.72
CA ILE A 411 22.82 -6.93 14.29
C ILE A 411 22.75 -8.20 13.44
N GLN A 412 22.79 -9.37 14.09
CA GLN A 412 22.65 -10.63 13.39
C GLN A 412 21.19 -11.09 13.39
N ALA A 413 20.56 -11.09 12.22
CA ALA A 413 19.31 -11.79 11.94
C ALA A 413 19.61 -13.29 11.81
N ARG A 414 19.13 -14.15 12.71
CA ARG A 414 19.32 -15.62 12.60
C ARG A 414 18.08 -16.39 13.03
N PRO A 415 17.41 -17.15 12.15
CA PRO A 415 16.63 -18.31 12.58
C PRO A 415 17.61 -19.44 12.93
N ARG A 416 17.67 -19.85 14.22
CA ARG A 416 18.67 -20.82 14.73
C ARG A 416 18.45 -22.27 14.24
N ASN A 417 17.44 -22.52 13.39
CA ASN A 417 17.20 -23.81 12.76
C ASN A 417 16.55 -23.59 11.40
N ARG A 418 17.02 -24.30 10.35
CA ARG A 418 16.46 -24.30 8.97
C ARG A 418 14.96 -24.65 8.88
N ARG A 419 14.30 -24.97 9.99
CA ARG A 419 12.89 -25.37 10.10
C ARG A 419 12.05 -24.50 11.06
N ARG A 420 12.48 -23.28 11.44
CA ARG A 420 11.76 -22.43 12.42
C ARG A 420 11.54 -21.00 11.93
N ALA A 421 10.43 -20.42 12.41
CA ALA A 421 9.81 -19.18 11.95
C ALA A 421 10.78 -17.99 11.81
N PRO A 422 10.60 -17.16 10.76
CA PRO A 422 11.45 -16.01 10.45
C PRO A 422 11.37 -14.92 11.53
N ALA A 423 12.47 -14.17 11.72
CA ALA A 423 12.43 -12.93 12.49
C ALA A 423 11.60 -11.89 11.71
N LEU A 424 10.73 -11.16 12.41
CA LEU A 424 9.83 -10.17 11.81
C LEU A 424 10.46 -8.78 11.87
N TYR A 425 10.40 -8.03 10.77
CA TYR A 425 10.96 -6.69 10.66
C TYR A 425 9.83 -5.71 10.42
N LEU A 426 9.81 -4.64 11.21
CA LEU A 426 8.91 -3.51 11.01
C LEU A 426 9.71 -2.40 10.34
N ARG A 427 9.37 -2.14 9.08
CA ARG A 427 9.89 -1.07 8.24
C ARG A 427 9.00 0.14 8.41
N ALA A 428 9.51 1.22 9.01
CA ALA A 428 8.89 2.53 8.88
C ALA A 428 9.56 3.25 7.70
N LYS A 429 8.79 3.61 6.67
CA LYS A 429 9.23 4.64 5.72
C LYS A 429 9.14 6.00 6.41
N GLY A 430 9.96 6.97 5.99
CA GLY A 430 10.01 8.31 6.57
C GLY A 430 11.14 8.53 7.59
N ASN A 431 12.10 9.39 7.23
CA ASN A 431 13.08 9.98 8.14
C ASN A 431 12.38 11.08 8.96
N ALA A 432 11.44 10.71 9.81
CA ALA A 432 10.88 11.61 10.79
C ALA A 432 11.65 11.41 12.10
N HIS A 433 12.43 12.43 12.50
CA HIS A 433 12.56 12.65 13.92
C HIS A 433 11.14 12.81 14.47
N LEU A 434 10.62 11.75 15.10
CA LEU A 434 9.36 11.73 15.84
C LEU A 434 9.49 12.69 17.03
N ARG A 435 9.58 13.98 16.76
CA ARG A 435 9.33 15.02 17.74
C ARG A 435 7.84 15.34 17.61
N PRO A 436 7.08 15.31 18.71
CA PRO A 436 5.72 15.80 18.69
C PRO A 436 5.75 17.26 18.20
N HIS A 437 5.13 17.52 17.06
CA HIS A 437 4.90 18.89 16.60
C HIS A 437 3.82 19.47 17.50
N PRO A 438 4.01 20.62 18.15
CA PRO A 438 3.07 21.17 19.15
C PRO A 438 1.69 21.56 18.59
N GLY A 439 1.43 21.34 17.29
CA GLY A 439 0.15 21.66 16.65
C GLY A 439 -0.87 20.52 16.62
N PHE A 440 -0.52 19.31 17.07
CA PHE A 440 -1.46 18.18 17.20
C PHE A 440 -1.89 18.03 18.66
N GLN A 441 -2.57 19.04 19.18
CA GLN A 441 -3.46 18.92 20.33
C GLN A 441 -4.76 19.63 19.97
N ARG A 442 -5.71 18.86 19.45
CA ARG A 442 -7.15 19.02 19.66
C ARG A 442 -7.86 17.77 19.17
#